data_AF-A0A954UQ09-F1
#
_entry.id   AF-A0A954UQ09-F1
#
_cell.length_a   1.000
_cell.length_b   1.000
_cell.length_c   1.000
_cell.angle_alpha   90.00
_cell.angle_beta   90.00
_cell.angle_gamma   90.00
#
_symmetry.space_group_name_H-M   'P 1'
#
loop_
_entity.id
_entity.type
_entity.pdbx_description
1 polymer ?
#
loop_
_entity_poly.entity_id
_entity_poly.type
_entity_poly.pdbx_seq_one_letter_code
_entity_poly.pdbx_strand_id
1 'polypeptide(L)' 'MRDRILIKDLLLRTIIGTNAEERVNKQDVLINIVLEADLTSAGESDAMEDTVNYRTITKQVIAMVEASE' A
#
# COMPACT_ATOMS: atom_id res chain seq x y z
N MET A 1 7.54 -13.18 18.13
CA MET A 1 7.28 -11.76 17.79
C MET A 1 7.12 -11.73 16.29
N ARG A 2 6.03 -11.16 15.73
CA ARG A 2 5.87 -11.08 14.27
C ARG A 2 6.60 -9.85 13.76
N ASP A 3 7.35 -9.99 12.68
CA ASP A 3 8.01 -8.88 12.05
C ASP A 3 7.00 -8.03 11.29
N ARG A 4 7.39 -6.77 11.01
CA ARG A 4 6.50 -5.80 10.37
C ARG A 4 7.21 -5.07 9.25
N ILE A 5 6.54 -4.96 8.12
CA ILE A 5 6.93 -4.08 7.02
C ILE A 5 6.02 -2.87 7.05
N LEU A 6 6.61 -1.68 7.01
CA LEU A 6 5.91 -0.40 7.08
C LEU A 6 6.05 0.31 5.74
N ILE A 7 4.92 0.52 5.05
CA ILE A 7 4.84 1.42 3.89
C ILE A 7 4.25 2.72 4.41
N LYS A 8 5.06 3.78 4.42
CA LYS A 8 4.68 5.06 4.99
C LYS A 8 4.41 6.10 3.93
N ASP A 9 3.43 6.96 4.22
CA ASP A 9 3.15 8.19 3.49
C ASP A 9 3.00 8.00 1.97
N LEU A 10 2.28 6.94 1.58
CA LEU A 10 1.93 6.70 0.18
C LEU A 10 0.85 7.69 -0.24
N LEU A 11 1.27 8.78 -0.88
CA LEU A 11 0.41 9.84 -1.38
C LEU A 11 -0.13 9.51 -2.78
N LEU A 12 -1.45 9.42 -2.92
CA LEU A 12 -2.14 9.13 -4.18
C LEU A 12 -3.30 10.10 -4.40
N ARG A 13 -3.81 10.17 -5.64
CA ARG A 13 -4.98 11.00 -5.97
C ARG A 13 -6.12 10.16 -6.50
N THR A 14 -7.28 10.25 -5.87
CA THR A 14 -8.48 9.50 -6.29
C THR A 14 -9.77 10.27 -6.02
N ILE A 15 -10.87 9.81 -6.61
CA ILE A 15 -12.21 10.33 -6.32
C ILE A 15 -12.72 9.62 -5.06
N ILE A 16 -13.06 10.38 -4.02
CA ILE A 16 -13.54 9.85 -2.75
C ILE A 16 -14.54 10.82 -2.11
N GLY A 17 -15.67 10.31 -1.63
CA GLY A 17 -16.74 11.10 -1.04
C GLY A 17 -18.10 10.83 -1.67
N THR A 18 -19.14 11.44 -1.11
CA THR A 18 -20.54 11.23 -1.50
C THR A 18 -21.18 12.48 -2.13
N ASN A 19 -20.58 13.65 -1.93
CA ASN A 19 -21.11 14.90 -2.46
C ASN A 19 -20.78 15.06 -3.94
N ALA A 20 -21.61 15.78 -4.70
CA ALA A 20 -21.42 15.93 -6.15
C ALA A 20 -20.06 16.54 -6.52
N GLU A 21 -19.55 17.47 -5.72
CA GLU A 21 -18.24 18.10 -5.92
C GLU A 21 -17.07 17.12 -5.67
N GLU A 22 -17.20 16.26 -4.65
CA GLU A 22 -16.22 15.23 -4.29
C GLU A 22 -16.11 14.15 -5.37
N ARG A 23 -17.18 13.91 -6.13
CA ARG A 23 -17.25 12.96 -7.24
C ARG A 23 -16.67 13.50 -8.56
N VAL A 24 -16.33 14.80 -8.63
CA VAL A 24 -15.75 15.44 -9.83
C VAL A 24 -14.25 15.65 -9.69
N ASN A 25 -13.78 16.05 -8.51
CA ASN A 25 -12.39 16.42 -8.30
C ASN A 25 -11.62 15.33 -7.54
N LYS A 26 -10.47 14.92 -8.08
CA LYS A 26 -9.55 14.00 -7.38
C LYS A 26 -8.97 14.70 -6.16
N GLN A 27 -8.91 13.97 -5.05
CA GLN A 27 -8.38 14.42 -3.78
C GLN A 27 -7.11 13.65 -3.41
N ASP A 28 -6.25 14.31 -2.64
CA ASP A 28 -5.03 13.71 -2.11
C ASP A 28 -5.36 12.77 -0.95
N VAL A 29 -4.90 11.52 -1.06
CA VAL A 29 -5.07 10.47 -0.06
C VAL A 29 -3.71 9.99 0.39
N LEU A 30 -3.44 10.09 1.69
CA LEU A 30 -2.21 9.61 2.33
C LEU A 30 -2.47 8.25 2.97
N ILE A 31 -1.83 7.21 2.46
CA ILE A 31 -2.02 5.82 2.92
C ILE A 31 -0.79 5.35 3.69
N ASN A 32 -1.02 4.78 4.88
CA ASN A 32 -0.01 4.11 5.68
C ASN A 32 -0.40 2.65 5.85
N ILE A 33 0.50 1.72 5.52
CA ILE A 33 0.24 0.27 5.53
C ILE A 33 1.22 -0.41 6.47
N VAL A 34 0.69 -1.26 7.34
CA VAL A 34 1.46 -2.16 8.22
C VAL A 34 1.17 -3.58 7.78
N LEU A 35 2.21 -4.30 7.34
CA LEU A 35 2.14 -5.71 6.99
C LEU A 35 2.80 -6.51 8.11
N GLU A 36 2.06 -7.39 8.75
CA GLU A 36 2.61 -8.36 9.69
C GLU A 36 2.96 -9.64 8.94
N ALA A 37 4.22 -10.05 9.00
CA ALA A 37 4.70 -11.26 8.35
C ALA A 37 5.77 -11.94 9.22
N ASP A 38 5.93 -13.24 9.05
CA ASP A 38 7.09 -13.93 9.57
C ASP A 38 8.25 -13.73 8.58
N LEU A 39 9.27 -12.97 8.97
CA LEU A 39 10.44 -12.70 8.12
C LEU A 39 11.66 -13.52 8.54
N THR A 40 11.47 -14.53 9.39
CA THR A 40 12.57 -15.39 9.88
C THR A 40 13.32 -16.01 8.70
N SER A 41 12.60 -16.63 7.75
CA SER A 41 13.21 -17.26 6.57
C SER A 41 13.93 -16.26 5.66
N ALA A 42 13.35 -15.07 5.46
CA ALA A 42 13.96 -14.01 4.67
C ALA A 42 15.26 -13.47 5.30
N GLY A 43 15.32 -13.41 6.64
CA GLY A 43 16.51 -13.02 7.37
C GLY A 43 17.63 -14.06 7.29
N GLU A 44 17.29 -15.33 7.13
CA GLU A 44 18.26 -16.43 6.98
C GLU A 44 18.77 -16.58 5.54
N SER A 45 17.91 -16.39 4.54
CA SER A 45 18.26 -16.61 3.14
C SER A 45 18.85 -15.39 2.43
N ASP A 46 18.62 -14.17 2.96
CA ASP A 46 18.90 -12.88 2.30
C ASP A 46 18.27 -12.76 0.90
N ALA A 47 17.27 -13.60 0.61
CA ALA A 47 16.61 -13.67 -0.69
C ALA A 47 15.33 -12.81 -0.69
N MET A 48 15.18 -11.97 -1.71
CA MET A 48 13.96 -11.16 -1.87
C MET A 48 12.75 -12.00 -2.26
N GLU A 49 12.92 -13.24 -2.74
CA GLU A 49 11.80 -14.14 -3.03
C GLU A 49 11.13 -14.68 -1.76
N ASP A 50 11.89 -14.77 -0.65
CA ASP A 50 11.40 -15.31 0.63
C ASP A 50 10.76 -14.24 1.52
N THR A 51 10.80 -12.96 1.10
CA THR A 51 10.18 -11.84 1.81
C THR A 51 8.86 -11.42 1.19
N VAL A 52 8.01 -10.77 1.98
CA VAL A 52 6.80 -10.14 1.45
C VAL A 52 7.20 -8.97 0.53
N ASN A 53 6.91 -9.12 -0.76
CA ASN A 53 7.28 -8.13 -1.77
C ASN A 53 6.41 -6.87 -1.67
N TYR A 54 6.83 -5.96 -0.80
CA TYR A 54 6.19 -4.66 -0.59
C TYR A 54 6.10 -3.83 -1.87
N ARG A 55 7.02 -3.97 -2.83
CA ARG A 55 6.93 -3.28 -4.13
C ARG A 55 5.71 -3.73 -4.91
N THR A 56 5.46 -5.03 -4.97
CA THR A 56 4.29 -5.59 -5.66
C THR A 56 3.00 -5.13 -4.98
N ILE A 57 2.96 -5.17 -3.65
CA ILE A 57 1.81 -4.71 -2.87
C ILE A 57 1.55 -3.21 -3.09
N THR A 58 2.58 -2.36 -3.01
CA THR A 58 2.43 -0.92 -3.27
C THR A 58 1.88 -0.66 -4.67
N LYS A 59 2.36 -1.37 -5.70
CA LYS A 59 1.83 -1.23 -7.07
C LYS A 59 0.36 -1.63 -7.17
N GLN A 60 -0.04 -2.71 -6.52
CA GLN A 60 -1.45 -3.14 -6.49
C GLN A 60 -2.34 -2.11 -5.79
N VAL A 61 -1.88 -1.55 -4.67
CA VAL A 61 -2.59 -0.49 -3.95
C VAL A 61 -2.73 0.76 -4.82
N ILE A 62 -1.66 1.20 -5.49
CA ILE A 62 -1.71 2.34 -6.42
C ILE A 62 -2.76 2.11 -7.50
N ALA A 63 -2.70 0.98 -8.19
CA ALA A 63 -3.63 0.67 -9.28
C ALA A 63 -5.09 0.62 -8.80
N MET A 64 -5.33 0.02 -7.64
CA MET A 64 -6.67 -0.06 -7.04
C MET A 64 -7.20 1.34 -6.68
N VAL A 65 -6.37 2.19 -6.08
CA VAL A 65 -6.77 3.54 -5.65
C VAL A 65 -7.00 4.45 -6.85
N GLU A 66 -6.13 4.41 -7.86
CA GLU A 66 -6.27 5.24 -9.07
C GLU A 66 -7.46 4.84 -9.95
N ALA A 67 -7.91 3.59 -9.88
CA ALA A 67 -9.08 3.07 -10.57
C ALA A 67 -10.41 3.31 -9.81
N SER A 68 -10.36 3.84 -8.59
CA SER A 68 -11.56 4.17 -7.82
C SER A 68 -12.23 5.43 -8.40
N GLU A 69 -13.54 5.34 -8.63
CA GLU A 69 -14.39 6.42 -9.15
C GLU A 69 -15.49 6.81 -8.18
#